data_AF-A0A8H7SNW8-F1
#
_entry.id   AF-A0A8H7SNW8-F1
#
_cell.length_a   1.000
_cell.length_b   1.000
_cell.length_c   1.000
_cell.angle_alpha   90.00
_cell.angle_beta   90.00
_cell.angle_gamma   90.00
#
_symmetry.space_group_name_H-M   'P 1'
#
loop_
_entity.id
_entity.type
_entity.pdbx_description
1 polymer ?
#
loop_
_entity_poly.entity_id
_entity_poly.type
_entity_poly.pdbx_seq_one_letter_code
_entity_poly.pdbx_strand_id
1 'polypeptide(L)'
;MSENNNNNQTIIHRDQIIDQNDVYNQNKKIQKTAYKNNSDQYESVRLWLQYLSVGEGYNYCIGSNFNINLAFVFLSPLQKNILMQCPYWCLDVTHKTTNIKNGLLYTVVVHHPVTGTGYCFTTSHGVSPIVHFLTFLKDLGCVNVQKSQLMFRTSN
;
A
#
# COMPACT_ATOMS: atom_id res chain seq x y z
N MET A 1 -53.83 25.10 36.03
CA MET A 1 -53.01 23.88 36.12
C MET A 1 -53.37 22.99 34.94
N SER A 2 -52.56 23.03 33.88
CA SER A 2 -52.51 22.04 32.81
C SER A 2 -51.31 22.35 31.92
N GLU A 3 -50.20 21.64 32.15
CA GLU A 3 -49.02 21.61 31.29
C GLU A 3 -49.40 20.89 29.98
N ASN A 4 -49.22 21.55 28.83
CA ASN A 4 -49.26 20.88 27.53
C ASN A 4 -47.82 20.67 27.04
N ASN A 5 -47.30 19.48 27.34
CA ASN A 5 -46.07 18.93 26.77
C ASN A 5 -46.28 18.63 25.28
N ASN A 6 -45.92 19.57 24.40
CA ASN A 6 -45.76 19.26 22.98
C ASN A 6 -44.39 18.62 22.74
N ASN A 7 -44.36 17.29 22.88
CA ASN A 7 -43.29 16.45 22.36
C ASN A 7 -43.31 16.51 20.82
N ASN A 8 -42.57 17.46 20.25
CA ASN A 8 -42.26 17.46 18.83
C ASN A 8 -41.22 16.36 18.54
N GLN A 9 -41.69 15.12 18.45
CA GLN A 9 -40.90 14.02 17.89
C GLN A 9 -40.75 14.29 16.39
N THR A 10 -39.55 14.70 15.99
CA THR A 10 -39.15 14.81 14.58
C THR A 10 -39.29 13.45 13.92
N ILE A 11 -40.25 13.32 13.00
CA ILE A 11 -40.43 12.12 12.19
C ILE A 11 -39.28 12.07 11.19
N ILE A 12 -38.26 11.25 11.48
CA ILE A 12 -37.17 11.00 10.53
C ILE A 12 -37.72 10.04 9.47
N HIS A 13 -37.90 10.53 8.25
CA HIS A 13 -38.33 9.70 7.13
C HIS A 13 -37.24 8.67 6.82
N ARG A 14 -37.63 7.42 6.50
CA ARG A 14 -36.69 6.31 6.19
C ARG A 14 -35.70 6.68 5.09
N ASP A 15 -36.11 7.54 4.16
CA ASP A 15 -35.32 8.03 3.04
C ASP A 15 -34.25 9.08 3.44
N GLN A 16 -34.31 9.58 4.68
CA GLN A 16 -33.30 10.45 5.29
C GLN A 16 -32.29 9.66 6.15
N ILE A 17 -32.54 8.36 6.36
CA ILE A 17 -31.61 7.47 7.06
C ILE A 17 -30.66 6.92 6.02
N ILE A 18 -29.51 7.57 5.86
CA ILE A 18 -28.43 7.06 5.03
C ILE A 18 -27.91 5.77 5.69
N ASP A 19 -28.16 4.61 5.07
CA ASP A 19 -27.58 3.35 5.54
C ASP A 19 -26.06 3.40 5.35
N GLN A 20 -25.33 3.18 6.44
CA GLN A 20 -23.88 3.10 6.44
C GLN A 20 -23.37 2.03 5.46
N ASN A 21 -24.13 0.96 5.25
CA ASN A 21 -23.80 -0.07 4.26
C ASN A 21 -23.88 0.45 2.83
N ASP A 22 -24.84 1.33 2.52
CA ASP A 22 -24.97 1.91 1.17
C ASP A 22 -23.81 2.87 0.88
N VAL A 23 -23.43 3.70 1.86
CA VAL A 23 -22.24 4.56 1.77
C VAL A 23 -20.97 3.73 1.61
N TYR A 24 -20.83 2.66 2.39
CA TYR A 24 -19.70 1.75 2.29
C TYR A 24 -19.63 1.08 0.91
N ASN A 25 -20.77 0.57 0.41
CA ASN A 25 -20.86 -0.11 -0.88
C ASN A 25 -20.58 0.84 -2.04
N GLN A 26 -21.08 2.07 -2.00
CA GLN A 26 -20.76 3.09 -2.99
C GLN A 26 -19.26 3.44 -2.97
N ASN A 27 -18.68 3.69 -1.80
CA ASN A 27 -17.24 3.97 -1.69
C ASN A 27 -16.41 2.79 -2.19
N LYS A 28 -16.78 1.56 -1.87
CA LYS A 28 -16.12 0.34 -2.37
C LYS A 28 -16.21 0.23 -3.89
N LYS A 29 -17.34 0.62 -4.49
CA LYS A 29 -17.52 0.63 -5.95
C LYS A 29 -16.67 1.72 -6.61
N ILE A 30 -16.66 2.93 -6.06
CA ILE A 30 -15.83 4.04 -6.52
C ILE A 30 -14.34 3.67 -6.45
N GLN A 31 -13.89 3.14 -5.31
CA GLN A 31 -12.51 2.66 -5.14
C GLN A 31 -12.15 1.56 -6.13
N LYS A 32 -13.01 0.55 -6.32
CA LYS A 32 -12.78 -0.51 -7.32
C LYS A 32 -12.59 0.03 -8.73
N THR A 33 -13.33 1.07 -9.11
CA THR A 33 -13.24 1.69 -10.44
C THR A 33 -12.02 2.61 -10.53
N ALA A 34 -11.74 3.39 -9.48
CA ALA A 34 -10.65 4.37 -9.47
C ALA A 34 -9.25 3.72 -9.49
N TYR A 35 -9.10 2.53 -8.90
CA TYR A 35 -7.81 1.83 -8.83
C TYR A 35 -7.57 0.83 -9.97
N LYS A 36 -8.50 0.72 -10.92
CA LYS A 36 -8.45 -0.27 -12.00
C LYS A 36 -8.25 0.42 -13.34
N ASN A 37 -6.99 0.62 -13.72
CA ASN A 37 -6.57 1.21 -15.00
C ASN A 37 -6.79 0.26 -16.19
N ASN A 38 -6.88 -1.05 -15.95
CA ASN A 38 -7.16 -2.06 -16.96
C ASN A 38 -8.00 -3.21 -16.38
N SER A 39 -8.79 -3.87 -17.23
CA SER A 39 -9.50 -5.11 -16.90
C SER A 39 -8.57 -6.22 -16.40
N ASP A 40 -7.36 -6.32 -16.98
CA ASP A 40 -6.25 -7.16 -16.53
C ASP A 40 -5.50 -6.48 -15.37
N GLN A 41 -5.41 -7.18 -14.26
CA GLN A 41 -4.73 -6.71 -13.06
C GLN A 41 -3.23 -6.46 -13.28
N TYR A 42 -2.55 -7.32 -14.04
CA TYR A 42 -1.11 -7.18 -14.29
C TYR A 42 -0.83 -5.93 -15.11
N GLU A 43 -1.63 -5.71 -16.15
CA GLU A 43 -1.52 -4.54 -17.01
C GLU A 43 -1.90 -3.25 -16.26
N SER A 44 -2.94 -3.32 -15.41
CA SER A 44 -3.31 -2.19 -14.55
C SER A 44 -2.15 -1.74 -13.66
N VAL A 45 -1.42 -2.69 -13.07
CA VAL A 45 -0.24 -2.39 -12.23
C VAL A 45 0.92 -1.83 -13.06
N ARG A 46 1.18 -2.37 -14.26
CA ARG A 46 2.22 -1.84 -15.16
C ARG A 46 1.95 -0.38 -15.53
N LEU A 47 0.73 -0.06 -15.96
CA LEU A 47 0.32 1.29 -16.30
C LEU A 47 0.44 2.25 -15.11
N TRP A 48 0.07 1.79 -13.91
CA TRP A 48 0.21 2.59 -12.70
C TRP A 48 1.67 2.86 -12.33
N LEU A 49 2.56 1.85 -12.43
CA LEU A 49 4.01 2.04 -12.19
C LEU A 49 4.63 2.98 -13.22
N GLN A 50 4.25 2.86 -14.48
CA GLN A 50 4.69 3.77 -15.53
C GLN A 50 4.23 5.21 -15.26
N TYR A 51 2.97 5.40 -14.86
CA TYR A 51 2.44 6.69 -14.46
C TYR A 51 3.24 7.28 -13.28
N LEU A 52 3.50 6.51 -12.22
CA LEU A 52 4.29 6.97 -11.08
C LEU A 52 5.71 7.36 -11.48
N SER A 53 6.32 6.62 -12.40
CA SER A 53 7.68 6.90 -12.85
C SER A 53 7.75 8.17 -13.68
N VAL A 54 6.88 8.30 -14.69
CA VAL A 54 6.89 9.43 -15.63
C VAL A 54 6.31 10.69 -15.00
N GLY A 55 5.22 10.56 -14.24
CA GLY A 55 4.51 11.70 -13.65
C GLY A 55 5.12 12.20 -12.34
N GLU A 56 5.60 11.28 -11.49
CA GLU A 56 5.99 11.60 -10.10
C GLU A 56 7.48 11.32 -9.83
N GLY A 57 8.23 10.86 -10.83
CA GLY A 57 9.67 10.57 -10.72
C GLY A 57 10.01 9.34 -9.88
N TYR A 58 9.05 8.43 -9.65
CA TYR A 58 9.29 7.24 -8.85
C TYR A 58 10.25 6.28 -9.57
N ASN A 59 11.10 5.63 -8.77
CA ASN A 59 11.87 4.48 -9.22
C ASN A 59 11.00 3.25 -8.97
N TYR A 60 10.99 2.30 -9.92
CA TYR A 60 10.28 1.05 -9.73
C TYR A 60 11.03 -0.10 -10.37
N CYS A 61 10.67 -1.31 -9.95
CA CYS A 61 11.18 -2.54 -10.53
C CYS A 61 10.07 -3.60 -10.58
N ILE A 62 10.08 -4.41 -11.62
CA ILE A 62 9.15 -5.52 -11.80
C ILE A 62 9.93 -6.82 -11.65
N GLY A 63 9.49 -7.68 -10.74
CA GLY A 63 10.11 -8.98 -10.50
C GLY A 63 9.97 -9.91 -11.71
N SER A 64 10.94 -10.78 -11.91
CA SER A 64 10.98 -11.73 -13.05
C SER A 64 9.72 -12.59 -13.17
N ASN A 65 9.10 -12.96 -12.05
CA ASN A 65 7.86 -13.75 -11.99
C ASN A 65 6.61 -12.90 -11.74
N PHE A 66 6.58 -11.66 -12.22
CA PHE A 66 5.47 -10.71 -11.97
C PHE A 66 4.11 -11.26 -12.39
N ASN A 67 4.01 -11.92 -13.54
CA ASN A 67 2.74 -12.49 -14.03
C ASN A 67 2.24 -13.70 -13.21
N ILE A 68 3.04 -14.18 -12.24
CA ILE A 68 2.69 -15.31 -11.37
C ILE A 68 2.48 -14.82 -9.93
N ASN A 69 3.41 -14.00 -9.43
CA ASN A 69 3.51 -13.62 -8.02
C ASN A 69 3.23 -12.14 -7.76
N LEU A 70 2.79 -11.39 -8.79
CA LEU A 70 2.54 -9.95 -8.77
C LEU A 70 3.63 -9.18 -7.98
N ALA A 71 4.89 -9.51 -8.24
CA ALA A 71 6.03 -9.01 -7.50
C ALA A 71 6.56 -7.74 -8.13
N PHE A 72 6.47 -6.62 -7.42
CA PHE A 72 7.00 -5.33 -7.89
C PHE A 72 7.41 -4.45 -6.72
N VAL A 73 8.19 -3.43 -7.03
CA VAL A 73 8.75 -2.46 -6.08
C VAL A 73 8.52 -1.07 -6.63
N PHE A 74 8.22 -0.11 -5.76
CA PHE A 74 8.24 1.31 -6.10
C PHE A 74 8.83 2.13 -4.93
N LEU A 75 9.52 3.21 -5.28
CA LEU A 75 10.26 4.06 -4.37
C LEU A 75 10.19 5.51 -4.86
N SER A 76 9.61 6.39 -4.05
CA SER A 76 9.55 7.82 -4.39
C SER A 76 10.93 8.47 -4.28
N PRO A 77 11.17 9.61 -4.96
CA PRO A 77 12.43 10.37 -4.82
C PRO A 77 12.74 10.73 -3.36
N LEU A 78 11.72 11.14 -2.60
CA LEU A 78 11.89 11.47 -1.18
C LEU A 78 12.29 10.23 -0.36
N GLN A 79 11.63 9.10 -0.58
CA GLN A 79 11.96 7.86 0.11
C GLN A 79 13.37 7.38 -0.22
N LYS A 80 13.78 7.49 -1.50
CA LYS A 80 15.15 7.23 -1.95
C LYS A 80 16.16 8.08 -1.18
N ASN A 81 15.92 9.39 -1.10
CA ASN A 81 16.80 10.32 -0.41
C ASN A 81 16.92 10.02 1.08
N ILE A 82 15.81 9.66 1.74
CA ILE A 82 15.84 9.27 3.15
C ILE A 82 16.64 7.96 3.33
N LEU A 83 16.40 6.94 2.50
CA LEU A 83 17.11 5.67 2.58
C LEU A 83 18.63 5.84 2.42
N MET A 84 19.08 6.63 1.45
CA MET A 84 20.52 6.88 1.23
C MET A 84 21.22 7.51 2.45
N GLN A 85 20.47 8.22 3.30
CA GLN A 85 20.99 8.88 4.50
C GLN A 85 20.83 8.05 5.77
N CYS A 86 20.04 6.97 5.74
CA CYS A 86 19.74 6.16 6.91
C CYS A 86 20.71 4.98 7.01
N PRO A 87 21.57 4.93 8.06
CA PRO A 87 22.51 3.82 8.22
C PRO A 87 21.82 2.53 8.70
N TYR A 88 20.62 2.64 9.28
CA TYR A 88 19.86 1.53 9.83
C TYR A 88 18.43 1.56 9.28
N TRP A 89 17.95 0.39 8.87
CA TRP A 89 16.61 0.17 8.38
C TRP A 89 16.21 -1.27 8.69
N CYS A 90 14.90 -1.52 8.78
CA CYS A 90 14.34 -2.85 8.86
C CYS A 90 13.25 -3.03 7.80
N LEU A 91 12.87 -4.28 7.56
CA LEU A 91 11.80 -4.63 6.65
C LEU A 91 10.62 -5.11 7.48
N ASP A 92 9.50 -4.40 7.38
CA ASP A 92 8.24 -4.81 7.99
C ASP A 92 7.33 -5.44 6.93
N VAL A 93 6.56 -6.45 7.30
CA VAL A 93 5.60 -7.09 6.41
C VAL A 93 4.18 -6.87 6.92
N THR A 94 3.36 -6.27 6.06
CA THR A 94 1.94 -6.09 6.34
C THR A 94 1.12 -7.04 5.47
N HIS A 95 0.34 -7.88 6.13
CA HIS A 95 -0.62 -8.79 5.49
C HIS A 95 -1.97 -8.09 5.29
N LYS A 96 -2.79 -8.61 4.35
CA LYS A 96 -4.19 -8.16 4.14
C LYS A 96 -4.33 -6.67 3.81
N THR A 97 -3.32 -6.07 3.18
CA THR A 97 -3.34 -4.67 2.74
C THR A 97 -4.22 -4.43 1.50
N THR A 98 -4.56 -5.49 0.78
CA THR A 98 -5.38 -5.44 -0.43
C THR A 98 -6.39 -6.58 -0.44
N ASN A 99 -7.35 -6.52 -1.37
CA ASN A 99 -8.27 -7.63 -1.65
C ASN A 99 -7.61 -8.77 -2.46
N ILE A 100 -6.31 -8.68 -2.76
CA ILE A 100 -5.56 -9.69 -3.50
C ILE A 100 -5.19 -10.81 -2.54
N LYS A 101 -5.60 -12.04 -2.87
CA LYS A 101 -5.29 -13.22 -2.07
C LYS A 101 -3.77 -13.36 -1.91
N ASN A 102 -3.34 -13.61 -0.67
CA ASN A 102 -1.92 -13.72 -0.28
C ASN A 102 -1.09 -12.46 -0.53
N GLY A 103 -1.72 -11.29 -0.73
CA GLY A 103 -1.00 -10.02 -0.88
C GLY A 103 -0.18 -9.67 0.36
N LEU A 104 1.13 -9.51 0.15
CA LEU A 104 2.12 -9.07 1.12
C LEU A 104 2.64 -7.71 0.67
N LEU A 105 2.59 -6.73 1.58
CA LEU A 105 3.26 -5.45 1.40
C LEU A 105 4.45 -5.40 2.36
N TYR A 106 5.65 -5.49 1.81
CA TYR A 106 6.87 -5.21 2.53
C TYR A 106 7.15 -3.70 2.50
N THR A 107 7.37 -3.12 3.68
CA THR A 107 7.71 -1.71 3.84
C THR A 107 9.08 -1.58 4.46
N VAL A 108 9.95 -0.76 3.87
CA VAL A 108 11.20 -0.40 4.53
C VAL A 108 10.90 0.64 5.59
N VAL A 109 11.26 0.32 6.83
CA VAL A 109 11.09 1.18 7.98
C VAL A 109 12.46 1.68 8.41
N VAL A 110 12.63 2.99 8.41
CA VAL A 110 13.81 3.67 8.94
C VAL A 110 13.47 4.30 10.28
N HIS A 111 14.47 4.45 11.15
CA HIS A 111 14.33 5.23 12.38
C HIS A 111 14.42 6.74 12.05
N HIS A 112 13.45 7.23 11.29
CA HIS A 112 13.24 8.64 10.95
C HIS A 112 11.82 9.00 11.37
N PRO A 113 11.51 10.24 11.82
CA PRO A 113 10.16 10.67 12.21
C PRO A 113 9.09 10.57 11.10
N VAL A 114 9.45 10.12 9.90
CA VAL A 114 8.54 9.88 8.77
C VAL A 114 8.55 8.39 8.49
N THR A 115 7.45 7.71 8.86
CA THR A 115 7.28 6.26 8.74
C THR A 115 7.08 5.82 7.28
N GLY A 116 7.89 4.89 6.80
CA GLY A 116 7.72 4.15 5.53
C GLY A 116 8.49 4.72 4.33
N THR A 117 9.68 4.18 4.06
CA THR A 117 10.63 4.70 3.06
C THR A 117 10.90 3.73 1.90
N GLY A 118 9.89 2.97 1.49
CA GLY A 118 9.93 2.16 0.26
C GLY A 118 9.00 0.95 0.37
N TYR A 119 8.42 0.53 -0.76
CA TYR A 119 7.37 -0.48 -0.79
C TYR A 119 7.66 -1.58 -1.81
N CYS A 120 7.53 -2.83 -1.38
CA CYS A 120 7.53 -4.01 -2.25
C CYS A 120 6.24 -4.79 -2.04
N PHE A 121 5.51 -5.04 -3.13
CA PHE A 121 4.32 -5.86 -3.11
C PHE A 121 4.58 -7.20 -3.78
N THR A 122 4.05 -8.28 -3.21
CA THR A 122 4.05 -9.61 -3.83
C THR A 122 2.93 -10.48 -3.27
N THR A 123 2.48 -11.48 -4.04
CA THR A 123 1.61 -12.56 -3.56
C THR A 123 2.39 -13.82 -3.16
N SER A 124 3.72 -13.81 -3.29
CA SER A 124 4.57 -14.94 -2.91
C SER A 124 5.10 -14.78 -1.49
N HIS A 125 4.95 -15.84 -0.69
CA HIS A 125 5.57 -15.96 0.63
C HIS A 125 7.05 -16.42 0.56
N GLY A 126 7.60 -16.59 -0.65
CA GLY A 126 8.99 -16.96 -0.85
C GLY A 126 9.95 -15.78 -0.62
N VAL A 127 11.23 -16.10 -0.54
CA VAL A 127 12.32 -15.12 -0.34
C VAL A 127 12.68 -14.36 -1.62
N SER A 128 12.33 -14.90 -2.80
CA SER A 128 12.70 -14.34 -4.10
C SER A 128 12.26 -12.88 -4.31
N PRO A 129 11.01 -12.46 -4.00
CA PRO A 129 10.60 -11.06 -4.12
C PRO A 129 11.41 -10.13 -3.19
N ILE A 130 11.75 -10.59 -1.98
CA ILE A 130 12.53 -9.83 -1.02
C ILE A 130 13.95 -9.63 -1.54
N VAL A 131 14.60 -10.69 -2.02
CA VAL A 131 15.96 -10.60 -2.60
C VAL A 131 15.95 -9.65 -3.80
N HIS A 132 14.95 -9.76 -4.67
CA HIS A 132 14.82 -8.86 -5.81
C HIS A 132 14.67 -7.40 -5.37
N PHE A 133 13.86 -7.15 -4.34
CA PHE A 133 13.70 -5.83 -3.76
C PHE A 133 15.00 -5.27 -3.17
N LEU A 134 15.71 -6.05 -2.36
CA LEU A 134 16.96 -5.61 -1.74
C LEU A 134 18.06 -5.39 -2.76
N THR A 135 18.14 -6.21 -3.81
CA THR A 135 19.05 -6.00 -4.94
C THR A 135 18.73 -4.69 -5.66
N PHE A 136 17.46 -4.41 -5.95
CA PHE A 136 17.04 -3.15 -6.56
C PHE A 136 17.44 -1.93 -5.70
N LEU A 137 17.22 -1.97 -4.39
CA LEU A 137 17.64 -0.89 -3.49
C LEU A 137 19.16 -0.72 -3.47
N LYS A 138 19.91 -1.83 -3.50
CA LYS A 138 21.38 -1.81 -3.56
C LYS A 138 21.88 -1.17 -4.86
N ASP A 139 21.29 -1.55 -5.99
CA ASP A 139 21.68 -1.04 -7.31
C ASP A 139 21.36 0.46 -7.45
N LEU A 140 20.33 0.94 -6.76
CA LEU A 140 20.03 2.37 -6.64
C LEU A 140 20.95 3.13 -5.66
N GLY A 141 21.84 2.44 -4.96
CA GLY A 141 22.71 3.01 -3.92
C GLY A 141 21.99 3.34 -2.60
N CYS A 142 20.77 2.85 -2.40
CA CYS A 142 19.92 3.19 -1.26
C CYS A 142 20.26 2.41 0.01
N VAL A 143 20.83 1.21 -0.12
CA VAL A 143 21.15 0.35 1.02
C VAL A 143 22.53 -0.25 0.87
N ASN A 144 23.28 -0.29 1.98
CA ASN A 144 24.49 -1.09 2.11
C ASN A 144 24.14 -2.33 2.94
N VAL A 145 24.11 -3.50 2.29
CA VAL A 145 23.67 -4.78 2.87
C VAL A 145 24.54 -5.21 4.07
N GLN A 146 25.72 -4.63 4.26
CA GLN A 146 26.59 -4.91 5.41
C GLN A 146 26.09 -4.34 6.75
N LYS A 147 25.12 -3.40 6.75
CA LYS A 147 24.61 -2.73 7.97
C LYS A 147 23.11 -2.93 8.21
N SER A 148 22.48 -3.89 7.54
CA SER A 148 21.04 -4.15 7.71
C SER A 148 20.77 -5.16 8.82
N GLN A 149 20.10 -4.72 9.89
CA GLN A 149 19.54 -5.63 10.89
C GLN A 149 18.13 -6.02 10.42
N LEU A 150 18.02 -7.18 9.77
CA LEU A 150 16.75 -7.70 9.28
C LEU A 150 15.92 -8.23 10.45
N MET A 151 15.11 -7.37 11.06
CA MET A 151 14.17 -7.76 12.11
C MET A 151 12.82 -8.08 11.48
N PHE A 152 12.49 -9.36 11.36
CA PHE A 152 11.14 -9.79 10.98
C PHE A 152 10.22 -9.61 12.19
N ARG A 153 9.34 -8.62 12.14
CA ARG A 153 8.27 -8.47 13.14
C ARG A 153 7.06 -9.25 12.64
N THR A 154 6.80 -10.42 13.22
CA THR A 154 5.54 -11.14 13.00
C THR A 154 4.50 -10.57 13.97
N SER A 155 3.52 -9.87 13.43
CA SER A 155 2.32 -9.49 14.16
C SER A 155 1.47 -10.74 14.38
N ASN A 156 1.38 -11.20 15.64
CA ASN A 156 0.48 -12.26 16.09
C ASN A 156 -0.98 -11.80 16.04
#